data_AF-S9W5J0-F1
#
_entry.id   AF-S9W5J0-F1
#
_cell.length_a   1.000
_cell.length_b   1.000
_cell.length_c   1.000
_cell.angle_alpha   90.00
_cell.angle_beta   90.00
_cell.angle_gamma   90.00
#
_symmetry.space_group_name_H-M   'P 1'
#
loop_
_entity.id
_entity.type
_entity.pdbx_description
1 polymer ?
#
loop_
_entity_poly.entity_id
_entity_poly.type
_entity_poly.pdbx_seq_one_letter_code
_entity_poly.pdbx_strand_id
1 'polypeptide(L)' 'MVPFFFNKPSYRVQPHVSFITPEKTAKTVPAISRWTFAAGAAVFLFAMQVPKVKTTILQPIAFLGDHFKDKTPEEDKWL' A
#
# COMPACT_ATOMS: atom_id res chain seq x y z
N MET A 1 -33.69 -7.69 -46.53
CA MET A 1 -34.42 -7.70 -45.25
C MET A 1 -33.61 -8.57 -44.29
N VAL A 2 -32.82 -7.96 -43.40
CA VAL A 2 -31.92 -8.71 -42.50
C VAL A 2 -32.65 -8.89 -41.17
N PRO A 3 -32.82 -10.13 -40.66
CA PRO A 3 -33.49 -10.33 -39.38
C PRO A 3 -32.59 -9.82 -38.24
N PHE A 4 -33.10 -8.83 -37.52
CA PHE A 4 -32.52 -8.31 -36.28
C PHE A 4 -32.77 -9.35 -35.17
N PHE A 5 -31.89 -10.34 -35.03
CA PHE A 5 -32.02 -11.37 -34.00
C PHE A 5 -31.86 -10.74 -32.61
N PHE A 6 -32.85 -10.98 -31.75
CA PHE A 6 -32.92 -10.54 -30.36
C PHE A 6 -31.69 -11.00 -29.57
N ASN A 7 -30.80 -10.05 -29.22
CA ASN A 7 -29.81 -10.27 -28.17
C ASN A 7 -30.54 -10.26 -26.82
N LYS A 8 -30.96 -11.42 -26.32
CA LYS A 8 -31.59 -11.52 -24.99
C LYS A 8 -30.53 -11.19 -23.91
N PRO A 9 -30.76 -10.22 -23.02
CA PRO A 9 -29.82 -9.96 -21.92
C PRO A 9 -29.72 -11.20 -21.01
N SER A 10 -28.50 -11.70 -20.83
CA SER A 10 -28.19 -12.77 -19.87
C SER A 10 -27.86 -12.14 -18.52
N TYR A 11 -28.69 -12.40 -17.52
CA TYR A 11 -28.48 -11.90 -16.16
C TYR A 11 -27.76 -12.96 -15.33
N ARG A 12 -26.59 -12.61 -14.78
CA ARG A 12 -25.90 -13.43 -13.77
C ARG A 12 -26.25 -12.89 -12.39
N VAL A 13 -27.00 -13.66 -11.61
CA VAL A 13 -27.29 -13.31 -10.22
C VAL A 13 -25.99 -13.42 -9.43
N GLN A 14 -25.55 -12.32 -8.83
CA GLN A 14 -24.39 -12.30 -7.96
C GLN A 14 -24.86 -12.24 -6.50
N PRO A 15 -24.30 -13.10 -5.62
CA PRO A 15 -24.52 -12.94 -4.19
C PRO A 15 -23.93 -11.60 -3.76
N HIS A 16 -24.75 -10.79 -3.11
CA HIS A 16 -24.37 -9.49 -2.59
C HIS A 16 -24.89 -9.34 -1.17
N VAL A 17 -24.16 -8.57 -0.36
CA VAL A 17 -24.60 -8.18 0.97
C VAL A 17 -24.73 -6.67 0.96
N SER A 18 -25.98 -6.18 1.05
CA SER A 18 -26.28 -4.75 0.88
C SER A 18 -25.66 -4.20 -0.43
N PHE A 19 -24.70 -3.28 -0.36
CA PHE A 19 -24.03 -2.67 -1.52
C PHE A 19 -22.68 -3.34 -1.89
N ILE A 20 -22.28 -4.39 -1.18
CA ILE A 20 -21.00 -5.08 -1.40
C ILE A 20 -21.23 -6.28 -2.32
N THR A 21 -20.64 -6.24 -3.51
CA THR A 21 -20.62 -7.36 -4.46
C THR A 21 -19.16 -7.73 -4.79
N PRO A 22 -18.85 -9.00 -5.10
CA PRO A 22 -17.49 -9.40 -5.47
C PRO A 22 -16.93 -8.58 -6.64
N GLU A 23 -17.77 -8.29 -7.63
CA GLU A 23 -17.40 -7.47 -8.78
C GLU A 23 -17.06 -6.02 -8.38
N LYS A 24 -17.84 -5.41 -7.48
CA LYS A 24 -17.57 -4.06 -6.99
C LYS A 24 -16.31 -4.02 -6.14
N THR A 25 -16.13 -5.00 -5.26
CA THR A 25 -14.92 -5.13 -4.43
C THR A 25 -13.67 -5.24 -5.31
N ALA A 26 -13.67 -6.15 -6.29
CA ALA A 26 -12.55 -6.32 -7.22
C ALA A 26 -12.20 -5.02 -7.97
N LYS A 27 -13.21 -4.25 -8.39
CA LYS A 27 -13.01 -2.95 -9.05
C LYS A 27 -12.47 -1.87 -8.10
N THR A 28 -12.72 -1.97 -6.81
CA THR A 28 -12.21 -1.02 -5.81
C THR A 28 -10.79 -1.33 -5.32
N VAL A 29 -10.29 -2.56 -5.50
CA VAL A 29 -8.94 -2.97 -5.06
C VAL A 29 -7.83 -2.01 -5.55
N PRO A 30 -7.78 -1.59 -6.83
CA PRO A 30 -6.72 -0.69 -7.30
C PRO A 30 -6.79 0.72 -6.69
N ALA A 31 -8.00 1.19 -6.37
CA ALA A 31 -8.18 2.48 -5.72
C ALA A 31 -7.72 2.41 -4.26
N ILE A 32 -8.16 1.37 -3.54
CA ILE A 32 -7.76 1.12 -2.14
C ILE A 32 -6.25 0.94 -2.04
N SER A 33 -5.64 0.17 -2.95
CA SER A 33 -4.19 -0.07 -2.92
C SER A 33 -3.39 1.23 -3.04
N ARG A 34 -3.82 2.17 -3.89
CA ARG A 34 -3.20 3.49 -4.00
C ARG A 34 -3.27 4.28 -2.69
N TRP A 35 -4.43 4.29 -2.05
CA TRP A 35 -4.61 4.99 -0.77
C TRP A 35 -3.84 4.33 0.36
N THR A 36 -3.83 3.00 0.44
CA THR A 36 -3.02 2.26 1.41
C THR A 36 -1.53 2.52 1.21
N PHE A 37 -1.06 2.58 -0.04
CA PHE A 37 0.33 2.90 -0.33
C PHE A 37 0.68 4.33 0.10
N ALA A 38 -0.17 5.31 -0.23
CA ALA A 38 0.03 6.70 0.18
C ALA A 38 0.02 6.87 1.71
N ALA A 39 -0.95 6.25 2.39
CA ALA A 39 -1.03 6.26 3.85
C ALA A 39 0.18 5.56 4.48
N GLY A 40 0.60 4.41 3.94
CA GLY A 40 1.80 3.69 4.37
C GLY A 40 3.06 4.54 4.23
N ALA A 41 3.22 5.24 3.11
CA ALA A 41 4.34 6.17 2.91
C ALA A 41 4.32 7.33 3.91
N ALA A 42 3.16 7.92 4.18
CA ALA A 42 3.03 9.00 5.17
C ALA A 42 3.38 8.53 6.58
N VAL A 43 2.86 7.38 7.00
CA VAL A 43 3.20 6.76 8.29
C VAL A 43 4.68 6.42 8.37
N PHE A 44 5.26 5.90 7.29
CA PHE A 44 6.69 5.58 7.23
C PHE A 44 7.55 6.83 7.42
N LEU A 45 7.24 7.92 6.70
CA LEU A 45 7.94 9.20 6.84
C LEU A 45 7.84 9.76 8.26
N PHE A 46 6.66 9.69 8.88
CA PHE A 46 6.49 10.10 10.28
C PHE A 46 7.32 9.22 11.22
N ALA A 47 7.30 7.91 11.01
CA ALA A 47 8.02 6.92 11.81
C ALA A 47 9.54 7.02 11.67
N MET A 48 10.08 7.69 10.64
CA MET A 48 11.52 7.93 10.50
C MET A 48 12.13 8.71 11.67
N GLN A 49 11.34 9.43 12.46
CA GLN A 49 11.81 10.09 13.68
C GLN A 49 12.20 9.11 14.79
N VAL A 50 11.65 7.88 14.75
CA VAL A 50 11.88 6.86 15.78
C VAL A 50 13.20 6.12 15.50
N PRO A 51 14.16 6.09 16.45
CA PRO A 51 15.46 5.44 16.24
C PRO A 51 15.36 3.97 15.83
N LYS A 52 14.40 3.23 16.39
CA LYS A 52 14.18 1.81 16.06
C LYS A 52 13.79 1.59 14.59
N VAL A 53 13.08 2.54 13.97
CA VAL A 53 12.64 2.44 12.57
C VAL A 53 13.84 2.63 11.63
N LYS A 54 14.75 3.54 11.99
CA LYS A 54 16.00 3.74 11.25
C LYS A 54 16.89 2.50 11.25
N THR A 55 17.11 1.91 12.42
CA THR A 55 17.98 0.74 12.56
C THR A 55 17.38 -0.54 11.98
N THR A 56 16.05 -0.71 12.08
CA THR A 56 15.37 -1.95 11.67
C THR A 56 14.99 -1.96 10.19
N ILE A 57 14.57 -0.81 9.62
CA ILE A 57 14.04 -0.75 8.25
C ILE A 57 14.99 -0.05 7.29
N LEU A 58 15.64 1.04 7.71
CA LEU A 58 16.46 1.86 6.81
C LEU A 58 17.92 1.40 6.72
N GLN A 59 18.50 0.90 7.82
CA GLN A 59 19.89 0.43 7.89
C GLN A 59 20.21 -0.82 7.03
N PRO A 60 19.29 -1.80 6.85
CA PRO A 60 19.53 -2.96 5.98
C PRO A 60 19.48 -2.65 4.48
N ILE A 61 19.04 -1.46 4.09
CA ILE A 61 18.94 -1.07 2.68
C ILE A 61 20.34 -0.78 2.16
N ALA A 62 20.84 -1.62 1.24
CA ALA A 62 22.23 -1.63 0.78
C ALA A 62 22.78 -0.27 0.29
N PHE A 63 21.92 0.63 -0.19
CA PHE A 63 22.31 1.94 -0.71
C PHE A 63 21.98 3.13 0.22
N LEU A 64 21.13 2.95 1.24
CA LEU A 64 20.71 4.02 2.17
C LEU A 64 21.26 3.81 3.59
N GLY A 65 21.72 2.60 3.92
CA GLY A 65 22.09 2.22 5.28
C GLY A 65 23.21 3.07 5.88
N ASP A 66 24.19 3.46 5.10
CA ASP A 66 25.32 4.28 5.57
C ASP A 66 24.95 5.73 5.90
N HIS A 67 23.80 6.20 5.43
CA HIS A 67 23.30 7.54 5.74
C HIS A 67 22.57 7.58 7.09
N PHE A 68 22.02 6.45 7.53
CA PHE A 68 21.28 6.31 8.78
C PHE A 68 22.08 5.65 9.91
N LYS A 69 23.28 5.12 9.62
CA LYS A 69 24.22 4.69 10.65
C LYS A 69 24.71 5.90 11.45
N ASP A 70 24.59 5.78 12.76
CA ASP A 70 25.22 6.71 13.69
C ASP A 70 26.75 6.58 13.55
N LYS A 71 27.40 7.67 13.14
CA LYS A 71 28.87 7.76 12.95
C LYS A 71 29.55 8.42 14.15
N THR A 72 28.81 8.70 15.22
CA THR A 72 29.36 9.35 16.40
C THR A 72 30.37 8.40 17.06
N PRO A 73 31.64 8.80 17.23
CA PRO A 73 32.64 8.02 17.96
C PRO A 73 32.12 7.70 19.36
N GLU A 74 32.39 6.50 19.86
CA GLU A 74 31.97 6.10 21.22
C GLU A 74 32.55 7.03 22.30
N GLU A 75 33.66 7.70 21.99
CA GLU A 75 34.33 8.68 22.82
C GLU A 75 33.55 9.98 23.03
N ASP A 76 32.50 10.28 22.25
CA ASP A 76 31.66 11.48 22.43
C ASP A 76 30.29 11.16 23.05
N LYS A 77 30.00 9.88 23.33
CA LYS A 77 28.68 9.44 23.85
C LYS A 77 28.52 9.55 25.37
N TRP A 78 29.58 9.94 26.09
CA TRP A 78 29.62 9.96 27.55
C TRP A 78 29.77 11.37 28.17
N LEU A 79 29.77 12.41 27.34
CA LEU A 79 29.60 13.82 27.77
C LEU A 79 28.12 14.23 27.68
#